data_AF-A0A4R6YMJ5-F1
#
_entry.id   AF-A0A4R6YMJ5-F1
#
_cell.length_a   1.000
_cell.length_b   1.000
_cell.length_c   1.000
_cell.angle_alpha   90.00
_cell.angle_beta   90.00
_cell.angle_gamma   90.00
#
_symmetry.space_group_name_H-M   'P 1'
#
loop_
_entity.id
_entity.type
_entity.pdbx_description
1 polymer ?
#
loop_
_entity_poly.entity_id
_entity_poly.type
_entity_poly.pdbx_seq_one_letter_code
_entity_poly.pdbx_strand_id
1 'polypeptide(L)'
;MSSRTKVPGSTQAEVLVQSRRRCCICYGLSKDSSVKKGQIAHLDGDRNNNASKNLAFLCFDHHDEFDSRTSQSKGLQTTEIEIYREELYYTFGSWSAQLHRDELLNFLAFYAADYDAMAKAAIKAGHSVVFYGEELAFDVLVTDQVDYCDGDLYLPHIAVLELFAAWGWLTFSYEEQKDENDITSRVLIRADRKPICDEVAKRLLTALESKQDVYQSLAAKAKHRGWSRDEGSP
;
A
#
# COMPACT_ATOMS: atom_id res chain seq x y z
N MET A 1 -51.90 0.80 -12.15
CA MET A 1 -50.46 1.16 -11.99
C MET A 1 -49.93 0.41 -10.79
N SER A 2 -49.23 -0.71 -11.00
CA SER A 2 -48.64 -1.49 -9.90
C SER A 2 -47.55 -0.65 -9.22
N SER A 3 -47.64 -0.50 -7.90
CA SER A 3 -46.69 0.28 -7.11
C SER A 3 -45.30 -0.32 -7.27
N ARG A 4 -44.35 0.49 -7.75
CA ARG A 4 -42.94 0.12 -7.89
C ARG A 4 -42.38 -0.34 -6.54
N THR A 5 -42.17 -1.64 -6.37
CA THR A 5 -41.40 -2.18 -5.24
C THR A 5 -39.97 -1.66 -5.36
N LYS A 6 -39.54 -0.84 -4.42
CA LYS A 6 -38.15 -0.35 -4.41
C LYS A 6 -37.24 -1.51 -3.99
N VAL A 7 -36.09 -1.64 -4.65
CA VAL A 7 -35.01 -2.51 -4.15
C VAL A 7 -34.74 -2.13 -2.69
N PRO A 8 -34.66 -3.08 -1.75
CA PRO A 8 -34.34 -2.78 -0.36
C PRO A 8 -33.06 -1.96 -0.23
N GLY A 9 -33.01 -1.01 0.69
CA GLY A 9 -31.87 -0.09 0.83
C GLY A 9 -30.54 -0.81 1.12
N SER A 10 -30.57 -1.91 1.88
CA SER A 10 -29.40 -2.75 2.15
C SER A 10 -28.85 -3.40 0.88
N THR A 11 -29.72 -3.98 0.05
CA THR A 11 -29.33 -4.58 -1.24
C THR A 11 -28.80 -3.55 -2.23
N GLN A 12 -29.41 -2.36 -2.28
CA GLN A 12 -28.87 -1.26 -3.09
C GLN A 12 -27.46 -0.88 -2.62
N ALA A 13 -27.27 -0.72 -1.31
CA ALA A 13 -25.97 -0.39 -0.74
C ALA A 13 -24.92 -1.48 -1.07
N GLU A 14 -25.28 -2.76 -0.95
CA GLU A 14 -24.40 -3.88 -1.28
C GLU A 14 -23.91 -3.81 -2.74
N VAL A 15 -24.82 -3.69 -3.70
CA VAL A 15 -24.49 -3.60 -5.13
C VAL A 15 -23.61 -2.37 -5.42
N LEU A 16 -23.92 -1.23 -4.81
CA LEU A 16 -23.14 0.00 -5.00
C LEU A 16 -21.75 -0.06 -4.35
N VAL A 17 -21.61 -0.77 -3.23
CA VAL A 17 -20.33 -0.97 -2.54
C VAL A 17 -19.46 -1.97 -3.30
N GLN A 18 -20.01 -3.11 -3.72
CA GLN A 18 -19.27 -4.11 -4.49
C GLN A 18 -18.79 -3.57 -5.84
N SER A 19 -19.65 -2.82 -6.55
CA SER A 19 -19.27 -2.11 -7.78
C SER A 19 -18.41 -0.86 -7.53
N ARG A 20 -18.40 -0.35 -6.29
CA ARG A 20 -17.83 0.95 -5.94
C ARG A 20 -18.27 2.08 -6.87
N ARG A 21 -19.54 2.06 -7.29
CA ARG A 21 -20.13 2.99 -8.28
C ARG A 21 -19.38 3.04 -9.61
N ARG A 22 -18.78 1.93 -10.04
CA ARG A 22 -18.18 1.76 -11.39
C ARG A 22 -19.11 0.92 -12.25
N CYS A 23 -19.27 1.31 -13.50
CA CYS A 23 -20.05 0.53 -14.45
C CYS A 23 -19.23 -0.70 -14.88
N CYS A 24 -19.83 -1.89 -14.76
CA CYS A 24 -19.15 -3.12 -15.17
C CYS A 24 -18.87 -3.18 -16.68
N ILE A 25 -19.73 -2.62 -17.53
CA ILE A 25 -19.49 -2.57 -18.98
C ILE A 25 -18.34 -1.64 -19.36
N CYS A 26 -18.28 -0.41 -18.80
CA CYS A 26 -17.14 0.48 -19.00
C CYS A 26 -15.82 -0.20 -18.61
N TYR A 27 -15.82 -0.91 -17.47
CA TYR A 27 -14.65 -1.63 -17.02
C TYR A 27 -14.30 -2.84 -17.91
N GLY A 28 -15.29 -3.64 -18.29
CA GLY A 28 -15.12 -4.81 -19.14
C GLY A 28 -14.53 -4.48 -20.51
N LEU A 29 -15.06 -3.43 -21.15
CA LEU A 29 -14.69 -3.05 -22.52
C LEU A 29 -13.43 -2.19 -22.62
N SER A 30 -13.22 -1.26 -21.68
CA SER A 30 -12.11 -0.28 -21.79
C SER A 30 -11.25 -0.16 -20.53
N LYS A 31 -11.46 -1.02 -19.52
CA LYS A 31 -10.81 -0.93 -18.20
C LYS A 31 -10.98 0.44 -17.53
N ASP A 32 -12.04 1.15 -17.90
CA ASP A 32 -12.39 2.42 -17.29
C ASP A 32 -12.87 2.18 -15.85
N SER A 33 -11.99 2.51 -14.92
CA SER A 33 -12.20 2.38 -13.47
C SER A 33 -12.69 3.68 -12.83
N SER A 34 -13.13 4.66 -13.61
CA SER A 34 -13.72 5.89 -13.08
C SER A 34 -15.09 5.64 -12.44
N VAL A 35 -15.40 6.41 -11.40
CA VAL A 35 -16.72 6.40 -10.78
C VAL A 35 -17.73 7.01 -11.74
N LYS A 36 -18.88 6.36 -11.91
CA LYS A 36 -19.92 6.76 -12.87
C LYS A 36 -21.18 7.26 -12.16
N LYS A 37 -21.90 8.15 -12.84
CA LYS A 37 -23.31 8.40 -12.55
C LYS A 37 -24.14 7.34 -13.26
N GLY A 38 -25.09 6.74 -12.58
CA GLY A 38 -25.76 5.55 -13.07
C GLY A 38 -26.87 5.04 -12.16
N GLN A 39 -27.42 3.88 -12.54
CA GLN A 39 -28.55 3.21 -11.89
C GLN A 39 -28.32 1.71 -11.75
N ILE A 40 -29.08 1.07 -10.87
CA ILE A 40 -29.09 -0.38 -10.72
C ILE A 40 -30.14 -0.94 -11.68
N ALA A 41 -29.71 -1.81 -12.59
CA ALA A 41 -30.56 -2.55 -13.52
C ALA A 41 -30.88 -3.94 -12.98
N HIS A 42 -32.11 -4.40 -13.21
CA HIS A 42 -32.55 -5.79 -13.04
C HIS A 42 -32.27 -6.57 -14.33
N LEU A 43 -31.40 -7.57 -14.27
CA LEU A 43 -30.87 -8.24 -15.46
C LEU A 43 -31.88 -9.18 -16.15
N ASP A 44 -32.83 -9.71 -15.38
CA ASP A 44 -33.94 -10.54 -15.88
C ASP A 44 -35.18 -9.74 -16.34
N GLY A 45 -35.16 -8.41 -16.15
CA GLY A 45 -36.30 -7.53 -16.41
C GLY A 45 -37.45 -7.65 -15.41
N ASP A 46 -37.38 -8.53 -14.40
CA ASP A 46 -38.35 -8.61 -13.31
C ASP A 46 -37.95 -7.68 -12.16
N ARG A 47 -38.69 -6.59 -12.05
CA ARG A 47 -38.50 -5.55 -11.02
C ARG A 47 -38.72 -6.05 -9.59
N ASN A 48 -39.30 -7.23 -9.40
CA ASN A 48 -39.50 -7.83 -8.08
C ASN A 48 -38.34 -8.74 -7.67
N ASN A 49 -37.47 -9.15 -8.61
CA ASN A 49 -36.32 -10.00 -8.32
C ASN A 49 -35.14 -9.16 -7.80
N ASN A 50 -35.16 -8.86 -6.50
CA ASN A 50 -34.13 -8.10 -5.82
C ASN A 50 -32.93 -8.95 -5.35
N ALA A 51 -32.71 -10.13 -5.93
CA ALA A 51 -31.52 -10.92 -5.62
C ALA A 51 -30.26 -10.16 -6.06
N SER A 52 -29.23 -10.08 -5.20
CA SER A 52 -27.98 -9.36 -5.50
C SER A 52 -27.36 -9.78 -6.84
N LYS A 53 -27.40 -11.09 -7.16
CA LYS A 53 -26.96 -11.67 -8.44
C LYS A 53 -27.78 -11.25 -9.67
N ASN A 54 -28.98 -10.72 -9.49
CA ASN A 54 -29.84 -10.21 -10.57
C ASN A 54 -29.67 -8.70 -10.78
N LEU A 55 -28.87 -8.04 -9.94
CA LEU A 55 -28.70 -6.59 -9.96
C LEU A 55 -27.30 -6.23 -10.46
N ALA A 56 -27.21 -5.19 -11.27
CA ALA A 56 -25.92 -4.62 -11.69
C ALA A 56 -26.00 -3.09 -11.71
N PHE A 57 -24.93 -2.43 -11.27
CA PHE A 57 -24.80 -0.98 -11.43
C PHE A 57 -24.22 -0.66 -12.82
N LEU A 58 -24.95 0.15 -13.58
CA LEU A 58 -24.57 0.61 -14.91
C LEU A 58 -24.54 2.15 -14.95
N CYS A 59 -23.62 2.74 -15.71
CA CYS A 59 -23.69 4.17 -16.03
C CYS A 59 -24.92 4.44 -16.88
N PHE A 60 -25.38 5.70 -16.92
CA PHE A 60 -26.59 6.02 -17.69
C PHE A 60 -26.52 5.58 -19.16
N ASP A 61 -25.38 5.79 -19.82
CA ASP A 61 -25.20 5.40 -21.23
C ASP A 61 -25.45 3.89 -21.45
N HIS A 62 -24.80 3.03 -20.67
CA HIS A 62 -24.97 1.57 -20.79
C HIS A 62 -26.27 1.07 -20.18
N HIS A 63 -26.84 1.79 -19.21
CA HIS A 63 -28.17 1.48 -18.68
C HIS A 63 -29.24 1.70 -19.76
N ASP A 64 -29.17 2.83 -20.46
CA ASP A 64 -30.08 3.16 -21.56
C ASP A 64 -29.90 2.19 -22.73
N GLU A 65 -28.67 1.82 -23.07
CA GLU A 65 -28.39 0.83 -24.10
C GLU A 65 -28.98 -0.54 -23.75
N PHE A 66 -28.82 -0.99 -22.50
CA PHE A 66 -29.36 -2.27 -22.02
C PHE A 66 -30.90 -2.31 -22.01
N ASP A 67 -31.55 -1.22 -21.59
CA ASP A 67 -33.02 -1.12 -21.59
C ASP A 67 -33.60 -0.93 -23.02
N SER A 68 -32.77 -0.54 -23.99
CA SER A 68 -33.20 -0.30 -25.37
C SER A 68 -33.29 -1.58 -26.21
N ARG A 69 -34.21 -1.60 -27.18
CA ARG A 69 -34.27 -2.64 -28.23
C ARG A 69 -34.00 -1.99 -29.58
N THR A 70 -32.82 -2.23 -30.11
CA THR A 70 -32.42 -1.76 -31.45
C THR A 70 -32.68 -2.86 -32.49
N SER A 71 -33.13 -2.47 -33.70
CA SER A 71 -33.31 -3.41 -34.82
C SER A 71 -32.07 -3.57 -35.70
N GLN A 72 -31.10 -2.67 -35.58
CA GLN A 72 -29.90 -2.61 -36.43
C GLN A 72 -28.66 -3.20 -35.76
N SER A 73 -28.46 -2.93 -34.47
CA SER A 73 -27.35 -3.46 -33.68
C SER A 73 -27.84 -4.48 -32.65
N LYS A 74 -26.93 -5.35 -32.21
CA LYS A 74 -27.13 -6.15 -31.00
C LYS A 74 -26.86 -5.23 -29.80
N GLY A 75 -27.87 -5.05 -28.95
CA GLY A 75 -27.68 -4.38 -27.66
C GLY A 75 -26.98 -5.29 -26.64
N LEU A 76 -26.64 -4.70 -25.49
CA LEU A 76 -25.99 -5.40 -24.38
C LEU A 76 -26.80 -6.63 -23.95
N GLN A 77 -26.13 -7.76 -23.78
CA GLN A 77 -26.76 -9.00 -23.33
C GLN A 77 -26.63 -9.16 -21.82
N THR A 78 -27.65 -9.75 -21.18
CA THR A 78 -27.61 -10.08 -19.75
C THR A 78 -26.35 -10.86 -19.37
N THR A 79 -25.98 -11.87 -20.15
CA THR A 79 -24.79 -12.69 -19.90
C THR A 79 -23.50 -11.90 -19.98
N GLU A 80 -23.43 -10.88 -20.85
CA GLU A 80 -22.28 -9.99 -20.95
C GLU A 80 -22.14 -9.13 -19.70
N ILE A 81 -23.26 -8.57 -19.22
CA ILE A 81 -23.28 -7.79 -17.97
C ILE A 81 -22.92 -8.65 -16.76
N GLU A 82 -23.39 -9.90 -16.70
CA GLU A 82 -23.04 -10.85 -15.64
C GLU A 82 -21.53 -11.10 -15.58
N ILE A 83 -20.91 -11.44 -16.71
CA ILE A 83 -19.47 -11.72 -16.80
C ILE A 83 -18.66 -10.49 -16.37
N TYR A 84 -18.95 -9.32 -16.93
CA TYR A 84 -18.20 -8.11 -16.60
C TYR A 84 -18.46 -7.62 -15.17
N ARG A 85 -19.65 -7.86 -14.62
CA ARG A 85 -19.92 -7.57 -13.20
C ARG A 85 -19.07 -8.45 -12.30
N GLU A 86 -19.00 -9.74 -12.58
CA GLU A 86 -18.14 -10.66 -11.82
C GLU A 86 -16.68 -10.27 -11.90
N GLU A 87 -16.19 -9.86 -13.07
CA GLU A 87 -14.82 -9.35 -13.24
C GLU A 87 -14.56 -8.08 -12.42
N LEU A 88 -15.50 -7.12 -12.47
CA LEU A 88 -15.44 -5.90 -11.66
C LEU A 88 -15.43 -6.22 -10.16
N TYR A 89 -16.29 -7.14 -9.71
CA TYR A 89 -16.39 -7.52 -8.29
C TYR A 89 -15.18 -8.30 -7.82
N TYR A 90 -14.62 -9.17 -8.65
CA TYR A 90 -13.35 -9.82 -8.35
C TYR A 90 -12.24 -8.79 -8.15
N THR A 91 -12.24 -7.73 -8.96
CA THR A 91 -11.20 -6.70 -8.91
C THR A 91 -11.37 -5.71 -7.75
N PHE A 92 -12.61 -5.31 -7.45
CA PHE A 92 -12.90 -4.18 -6.54
C PHE A 92 -13.79 -4.56 -5.34
N GLY A 93 -14.47 -5.70 -5.40
CA GLY A 93 -15.47 -6.14 -4.43
C GLY A 93 -14.88 -6.53 -3.07
N SER A 94 -13.60 -6.89 -3.02
CA SER A 94 -12.86 -7.07 -1.77
C SER A 94 -11.58 -6.24 -1.80
N TRP A 95 -11.44 -5.30 -0.85
CA TRP A 95 -10.18 -4.57 -0.66
C TRP A 95 -9.03 -5.50 -0.20
N SER A 96 -9.37 -6.74 0.19
CA SER A 96 -8.39 -7.78 0.48
C SER A 96 -7.53 -8.14 -0.73
N ALA A 97 -7.98 -7.95 -1.97
CA ALA A 97 -7.14 -8.21 -3.15
C ALA A 97 -5.92 -7.26 -3.24
N GLN A 98 -6.03 -6.05 -2.69
CA GLN A 98 -4.91 -5.12 -2.54
C GLN A 98 -3.94 -5.60 -1.45
N LEU A 99 -4.47 -6.10 -0.33
CA LEU A 99 -3.66 -6.74 0.72
C LEU A 99 -2.91 -7.96 0.19
N HIS A 100 -3.52 -8.79 -0.67
CA HIS A 100 -2.85 -9.96 -1.25
C HIS A 100 -1.85 -9.57 -2.35
N ARG A 101 -2.04 -8.45 -3.06
CA ARG A 101 -1.01 -7.90 -3.96
C ARG A 101 0.18 -7.41 -3.16
N ASP A 102 -0.05 -6.66 -2.09
CA ASP A 102 1.04 -6.14 -1.27
C ASP A 102 1.74 -7.28 -0.52
N GLU A 103 1.02 -8.28 -0.04
CA GLU A 103 1.58 -9.53 0.49
C GLU A 103 2.33 -10.33 -0.58
N LEU A 104 1.84 -10.40 -1.83
CA LEU A 104 2.53 -11.07 -2.93
C LEU A 104 3.76 -10.29 -3.38
N LEU A 105 3.70 -8.96 -3.44
CA LEU A 105 4.84 -8.10 -3.75
C LEU A 105 5.86 -8.14 -2.62
N ASN A 106 5.42 -8.21 -1.36
CA ASN A 106 6.29 -8.43 -0.20
C ASN A 106 6.87 -9.84 -0.23
N PHE A 107 6.13 -10.87 -0.64
CA PHE A 107 6.62 -12.24 -0.81
C PHE A 107 7.63 -12.35 -1.95
N LEU A 108 7.33 -11.74 -3.11
CA LEU A 108 8.24 -11.68 -4.26
C LEU A 108 9.47 -10.84 -3.92
N ALA A 109 9.31 -9.73 -3.21
CA ALA A 109 10.43 -8.99 -2.64
C ALA A 109 11.20 -9.88 -1.66
N PHE A 110 10.56 -10.66 -0.79
CA PHE A 110 11.27 -11.51 0.16
C PHE A 110 12.05 -12.67 -0.51
N TYR A 111 11.50 -13.25 -1.60
CA TYR A 111 12.11 -14.37 -2.33
C TYR A 111 13.09 -13.94 -3.45
N ALA A 112 12.96 -12.70 -3.96
CA ALA A 112 13.82 -12.16 -5.02
C ALA A 112 14.64 -10.93 -4.58
N ALA A 113 14.56 -10.50 -3.32
CA ALA A 113 15.40 -9.41 -2.80
C ALA A 113 16.83 -9.89 -2.70
N ASP A 114 17.70 -9.22 -3.44
CA ASP A 114 19.12 -9.23 -3.20
C ASP A 114 19.42 -8.34 -1.98
N TYR A 115 19.29 -8.91 -0.78
CA TYR A 115 19.54 -8.19 0.47
C TYR A 115 20.99 -7.68 0.57
N ASP A 116 21.94 -8.33 -0.10
CA ASP A 116 23.33 -7.87 -0.14
C ASP A 116 23.48 -6.61 -1.00
N ALA A 117 22.80 -6.54 -2.15
CA ALA A 117 22.73 -5.32 -2.96
C ALA A 117 22.01 -4.19 -2.22
N MET A 118 20.94 -4.50 -1.51
CA MET A 118 20.21 -3.53 -0.69
C MET A 118 21.05 -3.00 0.48
N ALA A 119 21.79 -3.87 1.18
CA ALA A 119 22.72 -3.45 2.23
C ALA A 119 23.82 -2.53 1.67
N LYS A 120 24.39 -2.85 0.50
CA LYS A 120 25.33 -1.96 -0.19
C LYS A 120 24.71 -0.62 -0.57
N ALA A 121 23.45 -0.64 -1.03
CA ALA A 121 22.71 0.58 -1.34
C ALA A 121 22.46 1.44 -0.08
N ALA A 122 22.11 0.81 1.04
CA ALA A 122 21.94 1.47 2.33
C ALA A 122 23.24 2.15 2.81
N ILE A 123 24.37 1.44 2.76
CA ILE A 123 25.69 2.00 3.08
C ILE A 123 26.01 3.19 2.16
N LYS A 124 25.76 3.04 0.85
CA LYS A 124 25.98 4.12 -0.12
C LYS A 124 25.10 5.34 0.15
N ALA A 125 23.84 5.13 0.54
CA ALA A 125 22.93 6.21 0.92
C ALA A 125 23.45 6.95 2.15
N GLY A 126 23.86 6.25 3.20
CA GLY A 126 24.49 6.89 4.36
C GLY A 126 25.72 7.72 3.99
N HIS A 127 26.62 7.17 3.18
CA HIS A 127 27.83 7.87 2.71
C HIS A 127 27.55 9.08 1.81
N SER A 128 26.38 9.12 1.17
CA SER A 128 26.00 10.27 0.35
C SER A 128 25.65 11.50 1.19
N VAL A 129 25.44 11.31 2.50
CA VAL A 129 25.00 12.36 3.43
C VAL A 129 26.07 12.67 4.47
N VAL A 130 26.76 11.67 5.03
CA VAL A 130 27.77 11.84 6.10
C VAL A 130 28.95 10.88 5.94
N PHE A 131 30.08 11.22 6.58
CA PHE A 131 31.30 10.39 6.54
C PHE A 131 31.20 9.10 7.36
N TYR A 132 30.31 9.03 8.35
CA TYR A 132 29.97 7.85 9.15
C TYR A 132 28.74 7.12 8.57
N GLY A 133 28.75 6.96 7.23
CA GLY A 133 27.59 6.51 6.47
C GLY A 133 27.10 5.12 6.86
N GLU A 134 28.01 4.22 7.22
CA GLU A 134 27.68 2.89 7.73
C GLU A 134 26.83 2.96 9.00
N GLU A 135 27.26 3.76 9.97
CA GLU A 135 26.59 3.86 11.25
C GLU A 135 25.24 4.54 11.14
N LEU A 136 25.15 5.58 10.31
CA LEU A 136 23.88 6.26 10.06
C LEU A 136 22.88 5.32 9.37
N ALA A 137 23.31 4.61 8.32
CA ALA A 137 22.45 3.67 7.61
C ALA A 137 21.94 2.56 8.54
N PHE A 138 22.82 2.01 9.39
CA PHE A 138 22.42 1.01 10.36
C PHE A 138 21.45 1.58 11.41
N ASP A 139 21.76 2.75 12.00
CA ASP A 139 20.91 3.39 13.00
C ASP A 139 19.50 3.65 12.45
N VAL A 140 19.38 4.10 11.19
CA VAL A 140 18.10 4.30 10.50
C VAL A 140 17.36 2.98 10.23
N LEU A 141 18.06 1.85 10.05
CA LEU A 141 17.40 0.55 9.85
C LEU A 141 16.85 -0.08 11.13
N VAL A 142 17.30 0.33 12.32
CA VAL A 142 16.99 -0.42 13.56
C VAL A 142 16.42 0.42 14.71
N THR A 143 16.27 1.75 14.56
CA THR A 143 15.92 2.64 15.69
C THR A 143 14.55 3.29 15.55
N ASP A 144 13.54 2.78 16.26
CA ASP A 144 12.15 3.24 16.15
C ASP A 144 11.93 4.68 16.55
N GLN A 145 12.73 5.16 17.50
CA GLN A 145 12.62 6.52 18.00
C GLN A 145 13.99 7.13 18.28
N VAL A 146 14.21 8.35 17.78
CA VAL A 146 15.39 9.16 18.08
C VAL A 146 14.98 10.58 18.44
N ASP A 147 15.72 11.18 19.37
CA ASP A 147 15.52 12.54 19.83
C ASP A 147 16.86 13.27 19.72
N TYR A 148 16.90 14.29 18.87
CA TYR A 148 18.10 15.05 18.56
C TYR A 148 17.91 16.51 18.96
N CYS A 149 18.98 17.13 19.46
CA CYS A 149 19.05 18.58 19.71
C CYS A 149 20.01 19.31 18.74
N ASP A 150 20.58 18.58 17.78
CA ASP A 150 21.62 19.06 16.87
C ASP A 150 21.25 18.80 15.41
N GLY A 151 21.23 19.87 14.61
CA GLY A 151 20.95 19.85 13.17
C GLY A 151 21.91 18.97 12.38
N ASP A 152 23.17 18.91 12.81
CA ASP A 152 24.19 18.10 12.15
C ASP A 152 23.94 16.58 12.33
N LEU A 153 23.06 16.21 13.26
CA LEU A 153 22.66 14.83 13.50
C LEU A 153 21.29 14.50 12.90
N TYR A 154 20.27 15.35 13.12
CA TYR A 154 18.91 15.02 12.66
C TYR A 154 18.71 15.24 11.16
N LEU A 155 19.36 16.22 10.53
CA LEU A 155 19.21 16.46 9.09
C LEU A 155 19.71 15.27 8.27
N PRO A 156 20.91 14.71 8.55
CA PRO A 156 21.34 13.49 7.88
C PRO A 156 20.41 12.29 8.11
N HIS A 157 19.92 12.15 9.34
CA HIS A 157 19.02 11.07 9.71
C HIS A 157 17.70 11.12 8.92
N ILE A 158 17.11 12.32 8.80
CA ILE A 158 15.92 12.55 7.98
C ILE A 158 16.21 12.26 6.50
N ALA A 159 17.34 12.71 5.96
CA ALA A 159 17.67 12.48 4.55
C ALA A 159 17.78 10.98 4.21
N VAL A 160 18.36 10.17 5.09
CA VAL A 160 18.42 8.71 4.89
C VAL A 160 17.04 8.06 5.09
N LEU A 161 16.24 8.54 6.06
CA LEU A 161 14.85 8.09 6.23
C LEU A 161 14.00 8.35 4.99
N GLU A 162 14.15 9.50 4.34
CA GLU A 162 13.45 9.84 3.09
C GLU A 162 13.81 8.86 1.96
N LEU A 163 15.09 8.51 1.80
CA LEU A 163 15.52 7.53 0.82
C LEU A 163 14.94 6.15 1.09
N PHE A 164 14.98 5.68 2.33
CA PHE A 164 14.48 4.34 2.68
C PHE A 164 12.95 4.29 2.62
N ALA A 165 12.26 5.40 2.93
CA ALA A 165 10.82 5.53 2.72
C ALA A 165 10.47 5.49 1.22
N ALA A 166 11.23 6.18 0.37
CA ALA A 166 11.05 6.14 -1.09
C ALA A 166 11.29 4.74 -1.69
N TRP A 167 12.18 3.95 -1.09
CA TRP A 167 12.38 2.54 -1.44
C TRP A 167 11.32 1.61 -0.85
N GLY A 168 10.40 2.14 -0.05
CA GLY A 168 9.28 1.42 0.54
C GLY A 168 9.63 0.55 1.74
N TRP A 169 10.79 0.76 2.37
CA TRP A 169 11.29 -0.04 3.48
C TRP A 169 10.69 0.35 4.83
N LEU A 170 10.33 1.62 4.99
CA LEU A 170 9.78 2.16 6.23
C LEU A 170 8.86 3.36 5.96
N THR A 171 8.17 3.83 6.99
CA THR A 171 7.57 5.18 7.03
C THR A 171 8.08 5.92 8.26
N PHE A 172 8.02 7.25 8.27
CA PHE A 172 8.45 8.02 9.43
C PHE A 172 7.69 9.33 9.58
N SER A 173 7.78 9.91 10.77
CA SER A 173 7.28 11.23 11.12
C SER A 173 8.29 11.92 12.04
N TYR A 174 8.26 13.25 12.08
CA TYR A 174 9.05 14.00 13.05
C TYR A 174 8.30 15.22 13.55
N GLU A 175 8.60 15.61 14.79
CA GLU A 175 8.03 16.76 15.48
C GLU A 175 9.17 17.63 16.03
N GLU A 176 9.13 18.92 15.74
CA GLU A 176 10.05 19.90 16.33
C GLU A 176 9.43 20.48 17.61
N GLN A 177 10.13 20.30 18.72
CA GLN A 177 9.80 20.87 20.01
C GLN A 177 10.75 22.00 20.32
N LYS A 178 10.22 23.22 20.45
CA LYS A 178 11.00 24.38 20.87
C LYS A 178 11.11 24.39 22.39
N ASP A 179 12.33 24.51 22.90
CA ASP A 179 12.54 24.76 24.33
C ASP A 179 12.03 26.16 24.69
N GLU A 180 11.45 26.32 25.88
CA GLU A 180 10.87 27.58 26.38
C GLU A 180 11.90 28.71 26.48
N ASN A 181 13.19 28.37 26.50
CA ASN A 181 14.31 29.30 26.57
C ASN A 181 14.94 29.63 25.20
N ASP A 182 14.42 29.09 24.09
CA ASP A 182 14.82 29.41 22.70
C ASP A 182 16.30 29.13 22.35
N ILE A 183 16.97 28.24 23.10
CA ILE A 183 18.42 27.96 22.92
C ILE A 183 18.66 26.81 21.93
N THR A 184 17.85 25.74 21.96
CA THR A 184 17.94 24.62 21.00
C THR A 184 16.59 23.95 20.77
N SER A 185 16.17 23.84 19.50
CA SER A 185 15.02 23.01 19.12
C SER A 185 15.39 21.52 19.23
N ARG A 186 14.49 20.71 19.80
CA ARG A 186 14.60 19.24 19.78
C ARG A 186 13.74 18.67 18.67
N VAL A 187 14.25 17.67 17.96
CA VAL A 187 13.52 16.97 16.91
C VAL A 187 13.31 15.53 17.34
N LEU A 188 12.05 15.17 17.57
CA LEU A 188 11.64 13.80 17.86
C LEU A 188 11.24 13.13 16.56
N ILE A 189 11.93 12.06 16.18
CA ILE A 189 11.66 11.27 14.98
C ILE A 189 11.12 9.91 15.40
N ARG A 190 10.06 9.45 14.72
CA ARG A 190 9.48 8.10 14.89
C ARG A 190 9.41 7.41 13.53
N ALA A 191 9.89 6.18 13.44
CA ALA A 191 9.87 5.38 12.23
C ALA A 191 9.15 4.03 12.45
N ASP A 192 8.30 3.66 11.50
CA ASP A 192 7.63 2.36 11.42
C ASP A 192 8.28 1.53 10.30
N ARG A 193 8.88 0.39 10.67
CA ARG A 193 9.75 -0.40 9.80
C ARG A 193 9.07 -1.65 9.31
N LYS A 194 9.31 -1.98 8.04
CA LYS A 194 8.90 -3.26 7.49
C LYS A 194 9.94 -4.34 7.83
N PRO A 195 9.55 -5.63 7.81
CA PRO A 195 10.47 -6.75 8.06
C PRO A 195 11.73 -6.75 7.18
N ILE A 196 11.68 -6.11 6.01
CA ILE A 196 12.82 -5.96 5.11
C ILE A 196 13.99 -5.18 5.76
N CYS A 197 13.70 -4.26 6.68
CA CYS A 197 14.74 -3.48 7.37
C CYS A 197 15.64 -4.36 8.22
N ASP A 198 15.09 -5.36 8.91
CA ASP A 198 15.86 -6.29 9.73
C ASP A 198 16.77 -7.16 8.88
N GLU A 199 16.27 -7.68 7.75
CA GLU A 199 17.09 -8.48 6.83
C GLU A 199 18.23 -7.67 6.21
N VAL A 200 17.95 -6.43 5.79
CA VAL A 200 18.99 -5.52 5.28
C VAL A 200 19.99 -5.16 6.37
N ALA A 201 19.55 -4.90 7.61
CA ALA A 201 20.43 -4.61 8.74
C ALA A 201 21.36 -5.80 9.07
N LYS A 202 20.85 -7.04 9.02
CA LYS A 202 21.65 -8.25 9.18
C LYS A 202 22.74 -8.34 8.10
N ARG A 203 22.39 -8.15 6.82
CA ARG A 203 23.38 -8.16 5.72
C ARG A 203 24.38 -7.03 5.80
N LEU A 204 23.94 -5.84 6.23
CA LEU A 204 24.83 -4.70 6.47
C LEU A 204 25.88 -5.06 7.53
N LEU A 205 25.47 -5.62 8.68
CA LEU A 205 26.43 -6.06 9.70
C LEU A 205 27.42 -7.11 9.17
N THR A 206 26.94 -8.11 8.43
CA THR A 206 27.82 -9.12 7.81
C THR A 206 28.81 -8.48 6.83
N ALA A 207 28.38 -7.52 6.01
CA ALA A 207 29.27 -6.80 5.11
C ALA A 207 30.35 -5.99 5.86
N LEU A 208 30.05 -5.55 7.09
CA LEU A 208 30.96 -4.81 7.95
C LEU A 208 31.83 -5.68 8.87
N GLU A 209 31.63 -7.00 8.92
CA GLU A 209 32.47 -7.91 9.74
C GLU A 209 33.97 -7.78 9.41
N SER A 210 34.31 -7.46 8.15
CA SER A 210 35.69 -7.19 7.73
C SER A 210 36.29 -5.88 8.27
N LYS A 211 35.45 -4.95 8.78
CA LYS A 211 35.80 -3.70 9.45
C LYS A 211 35.58 -3.84 10.96
N GLN A 212 36.42 -4.65 11.61
CA GLN A 212 36.27 -5.10 13.00
C GLN A 212 35.85 -3.99 14.00
N ASP A 213 36.46 -2.80 13.93
CA ASP A 213 36.18 -1.70 14.87
C ASP A 213 34.77 -1.10 14.70
N VAL A 214 34.33 -0.90 13.46
CA VAL A 214 32.99 -0.40 13.13
C VAL A 214 31.93 -1.43 13.47
N TYR A 215 32.19 -2.70 13.16
CA TYR A 215 31.31 -3.82 13.49
C TYR A 215 31.09 -3.95 15.02
N GLN A 216 32.14 -3.89 15.83
CA GLN A 216 32.01 -4.01 17.28
C GLN A 216 31.20 -2.85 17.88
N SER A 217 31.40 -1.62 17.39
CA SER A 217 30.61 -0.44 17.78
C SER A 217 29.11 -0.61 17.46
N LEU A 218 28.80 -1.04 16.24
CA LEU A 218 27.42 -1.23 15.79
C LEU A 218 26.73 -2.42 16.46
N ALA A 219 27.43 -3.53 16.64
CA ALA A 219 26.91 -4.69 17.37
C ALA A 219 26.60 -4.35 18.85
N ALA A 220 27.41 -3.49 19.48
CA ALA A 220 27.15 -3.02 20.84
C ALA A 220 25.91 -2.10 20.90
N LYS A 221 25.78 -1.16 19.95
CA LYS A 221 24.59 -0.30 19.83
C LYS A 221 23.30 -1.11 19.60
N ALA A 222 23.35 -2.11 18.73
CA ALA A 222 22.20 -2.95 18.41
C ALA A 222 21.68 -3.70 19.66
N LYS A 223 22.61 -4.29 20.44
CA LYS A 223 22.27 -4.95 21.73
C LYS A 223 21.65 -4.00 22.74
N HIS A 224 22.17 -2.77 22.88
CA HIS A 224 21.61 -1.76 23.80
C HIS A 224 20.18 -1.35 23.42
N ARG A 225 19.82 -1.45 22.14
CA ARG A 225 18.50 -1.11 21.61
C ARG A 225 17.51 -2.30 21.59
N GLY A 226 17.89 -3.44 22.19
CA GLY A 226 17.04 -4.63 22.25
C GLY A 226 16.99 -5.43 20.94
N TRP A 227 17.84 -5.10 19.97
CA TRP A 227 17.95 -5.85 18.72
C TRP A 227 18.86 -7.07 18.93
N SER A 228 18.28 -8.27 18.94
CA SER A 228 19.02 -9.53 19.01
C SER A 228 19.17 -10.15 17.63
N ARG A 229 20.41 -10.49 17.26
CA ARG A 229 20.76 -11.24 16.03
C ARG A 229 20.08 -12.63 15.97
N ASP A 230 19.61 -13.12 17.12
CA ASP A 230 19.15 -14.48 17.35
C ASP A 230 17.62 -14.64 17.20
N GLU A 231 17.11 -14.46 15.99
CA GLU A 231 15.96 -15.23 15.50
C GLU A 231 16.24 -15.66 14.05
N GLY A 232 16.87 -16.84 13.92
CA GLY A 232 16.84 -17.68 12.72
C GLY A 232 17.96 -17.50 11.70
N SER A 233 19.01 -18.33 11.80
CA SER A 233 19.67 -18.96 10.65
C SER A 233 20.51 -20.15 11.12
N PRO A 234 20.42 -21.36 10.52
CA PRO A 234 19.43 -21.87 9.57
C PRO A 234 18.19 -22.49 10.23
#